data_AF-M1VDR7-F1
#
_entry.id   AF-M1VDR7-F1
#
_cell.length_a   1.000
_cell.length_b   1.000
_cell.length_c   1.000
_cell.angle_alpha   90.00
_cell.angle_beta   90.00
_cell.angle_gamma   90.00
#
_symmetry.space_group_name_H-M   'P 1'
#
loop_
_entity.id
_entity.type
_entity.pdbx_description
1 polymer ?
#
loop_
_entity_poly.entity_id
_entity_poly.type
_entity_poly.pdbx_seq_one_letter_code
_entity_poly.pdbx_strand_id
1 'polypeptide(L)'
;MAADVNREPSFACSACGASQTLFKRYTLCIGYGNANGTETVLLGLKQRGFGRGKWNGFGGKVEAGENVCQAALRELYEEAGVHIVADGHPSSARCTTPRHDIRRFRWAGCLCFTFEAKSMPRMHVDVFSGSICACREPRASDEMIPQWYAYSQIPYESMWPDDAIWLPLLLQQDQELHPRILIAEFIYNDDADNILKSNVRLLPREQAGIF
;
A
#
# COMPACT_ATOMS: atom_id res chain seq x y z
N MET A 1 -23.02 10.97 -7.72
CA MET A 1 -22.03 11.95 -7.25
C MET A 1 -20.70 11.23 -7.20
N ALA A 2 -19.67 11.69 -7.91
CA ALA A 2 -18.37 11.04 -7.91
C ALA A 2 -17.71 11.28 -6.54
N ALA A 3 -17.19 10.23 -5.91
CA ALA A 3 -16.40 10.36 -4.69
C ALA A 3 -15.18 11.23 -5.00
N ASP A 4 -14.98 12.29 -4.22
CA ASP A 4 -13.84 13.17 -4.37
C ASP A 4 -12.59 12.45 -3.86
N VAL A 5 -11.82 11.88 -4.80
CA VAL A 5 -10.55 11.19 -4.54
C VAL A 5 -9.48 12.10 -3.91
N ASN A 6 -9.73 13.41 -3.80
CA ASN A 6 -8.84 14.37 -3.14
C ASN A 6 -9.25 14.69 -1.70
N ARG A 7 -10.34 14.12 -1.19
CA ARG A 7 -10.74 14.34 0.20
C ARG A 7 -9.81 13.53 1.10
N GLU A 8 -8.81 14.19 1.70
CA GLU A 8 -7.97 13.57 2.71
C GLU A 8 -8.86 13.03 3.83
N PRO A 9 -8.79 11.73 4.15
CA PRO A 9 -9.46 11.25 5.33
C PRO A 9 -8.70 11.81 6.53
N SER A 10 -9.36 12.69 7.29
CA SER A 10 -8.83 13.27 8.52
C SER A 10 -8.79 12.20 9.61
N PHE A 11 -7.79 11.32 9.57
CA PHE A 11 -7.53 10.38 10.64
C PHE A 11 -6.75 11.06 11.76
N ALA A 12 -7.47 11.85 12.57
CA ALA A 12 -7.10 11.91 13.97
C ALA A 12 -7.31 10.49 14.52
N CYS A 13 -6.23 9.74 14.75
CA CYS A 13 -6.30 8.49 15.50
C CYS A 13 -6.89 8.81 16.88
N SER A 14 -8.20 8.66 17.03
CA SER A 14 -8.93 8.94 18.27
C SER A 14 -8.57 7.96 19.39
N ALA A 15 -7.80 6.91 19.09
CA ALA A 15 -7.28 5.95 20.06
C ALA A 15 -5.97 6.41 20.74
N CYS A 16 -5.25 7.42 20.21
CA CYS A 16 -4.08 7.96 20.88
C CYS A 16 -4.38 9.35 21.46
N GLY A 17 -4.83 9.40 22.71
CA GLY A 17 -4.83 10.62 23.53
C GLY A 17 -3.42 11.13 23.89
N ALA A 18 -2.43 10.94 23.02
CA ALA A 18 -1.04 11.30 23.24
C ALA A 18 -0.69 12.57 22.47
N SER A 19 -0.29 13.58 23.25
CA SER A 19 0.49 14.76 22.84
C SER A 19 1.40 14.48 21.63
N GLN A 20 1.27 15.33 20.61
CA GLN A 20 2.16 15.57 19.45
C GLN A 20 3.45 14.73 19.37
N THR A 21 3.32 13.42 19.17
CA THR A 21 4.48 12.59 18.81
C THR A 21 4.62 12.66 17.30
N LEU A 22 5.78 13.16 16.82
CA LEU A 22 6.08 13.38 15.40
C LEU A 22 6.01 12.05 14.64
N PHE A 23 4.90 11.76 13.97
CA PHE A 23 4.82 10.63 13.06
C PHE A 23 5.31 11.05 11.67
N LYS A 24 5.95 10.11 10.96
CA LYS A 24 6.28 10.29 9.54
C LYS A 24 5.22 9.58 8.71
N ARG A 25 4.71 10.28 7.70
CA ARG A 25 3.69 9.79 6.78
C ARG A 25 4.34 9.18 5.54
N TYR A 26 3.88 8.00 5.18
CA TYR A 26 4.34 7.21 4.05
C TYR A 26 3.14 6.70 3.26
N THR A 27 3.40 6.22 2.05
CA THR A 27 2.44 5.50 1.24
C THR A 27 2.93 4.09 0.96
N LEU A 28 2.01 3.18 0.69
CA LEU A 28 2.31 1.84 0.17
C LEU A 28 1.25 1.47 -0.87
N CYS A 29 1.67 1.16 -2.09
CA CYS A 29 0.80 0.80 -3.19
C CYS A 29 0.91 -0.68 -3.52
N ILE A 30 -0.23 -1.37 -3.50
CA ILE A 30 -0.38 -2.78 -3.89
C ILE A 30 -0.98 -2.85 -5.30
N GLY A 31 -0.13 -3.20 -6.26
CA GLY A 31 -0.50 -3.29 -7.67
C GLY A 31 -1.01 -4.68 -8.04
N TYR A 32 -2.22 -4.75 -8.62
CA TYR A 32 -2.82 -6.00 -9.09
C TYR A 32 -2.60 -6.23 -10.57
N GLY A 33 -2.56 -7.50 -10.97
CA GLY A 33 -2.51 -7.94 -12.35
C GLY A 33 -3.21 -9.28 -12.52
N ASN A 34 -3.40 -9.71 -13.77
CA ASN A 34 -3.94 -11.01 -14.09
C ASN A 34 -3.04 -11.68 -15.15
N ALA A 35 -2.54 -12.87 -14.85
CA ALA A 35 -1.72 -13.66 -15.74
C ALA A 35 -2.48 -14.94 -16.10
N ASN A 36 -3.05 -15.00 -17.31
CA ASN A 36 -3.79 -16.15 -17.83
C ASN A 36 -4.90 -16.64 -16.88
N GLY A 37 -5.67 -15.73 -16.29
CA GLY A 37 -6.74 -16.04 -15.34
C GLY A 37 -6.27 -16.25 -13.89
N THR A 38 -4.97 -16.15 -13.62
CA THR A 38 -4.43 -16.19 -12.25
C THR A 38 -4.23 -14.78 -11.74
N GLU A 39 -4.79 -14.51 -10.55
CA GLU A 39 -4.59 -13.22 -9.89
C GLU A 39 -3.18 -13.08 -9.33
N THR A 40 -2.59 -11.92 -9.62
CA THR A 40 -1.19 -11.63 -9.29
C THR A 40 -1.06 -10.27 -8.63
N VAL A 41 -0.05 -10.15 -7.76
CA VAL A 41 0.36 -8.91 -7.12
C VAL A 41 1.78 -8.59 -7.56
N LEU A 42 2.05 -7.31 -7.83
CA LEU A 42 3.39 -6.82 -8.11
C LEU A 42 4.06 -6.48 -6.78
N LEU A 43 5.20 -7.10 -6.51
CA LEU A 43 6.04 -6.82 -5.35
C LEU A 43 7.44 -6.39 -5.82
N GLY A 44 8.15 -5.65 -4.97
CA GLY A 44 9.50 -5.19 -5.20
C GLY A 44 10.48 -5.76 -4.18
N LEU A 45 11.60 -6.34 -4.63
CA LEU A 45 12.71 -6.74 -3.76
C LEU A 45 13.61 -5.54 -3.50
N LYS A 46 13.66 -5.10 -2.25
CA LYS A 46 14.40 -3.92 -1.84
C LYS A 46 15.90 -4.12 -1.87
N GLN A 47 16.60 -3.34 -2.70
CA GLN A 47 18.06 -3.41 -2.88
C GLN A 47 18.82 -2.52 -1.89
N ARG A 48 18.22 -1.43 -1.42
CA ARG A 48 18.86 -0.44 -0.53
C ARG A 48 17.95 0.06 0.60
N GLY A 49 18.56 0.67 1.62
CA GLY A 49 17.85 1.34 2.71
C GLY A 49 17.12 0.40 3.69
N PHE A 50 16.16 0.97 4.43
CA PHE A 50 15.37 0.26 5.43
C PHE A 50 14.49 -0.82 4.78
N GLY A 51 14.64 -2.07 5.22
CA GLY A 51 13.96 -3.23 4.63
C GLY A 51 14.71 -3.91 3.48
N ARG A 52 16.00 -3.62 3.28
CA ARG A 52 16.82 -4.31 2.27
C ARG A 52 16.71 -5.83 2.40
N GLY A 53 16.53 -6.49 1.25
CA GLY A 53 16.39 -7.95 1.16
C GLY A 53 14.97 -8.45 1.41
N LYS A 54 14.02 -7.57 1.75
CA LYS A 54 12.60 -7.92 1.88
C LYS A 54 11.82 -7.55 0.62
N TRP A 55 10.80 -8.35 0.31
CA TRP A 55 9.78 -8.02 -0.67
C TRP A 55 8.71 -7.12 -0.04
N ASN A 56 8.20 -6.15 -0.80
CA ASN A 56 7.08 -5.31 -0.36
C ASN A 56 6.28 -4.76 -1.55
N GLY A 57 5.18 -4.05 -1.30
CA GLY A 57 4.61 -3.10 -2.25
C GLY A 57 5.53 -1.89 -2.47
N PHE A 58 5.07 -0.94 -3.29
CA PHE A 58 5.86 0.22 -3.70
C PHE A 58 5.42 1.48 -2.97
N GLY A 59 6.36 2.27 -2.49
CA GLY A 59 5.99 3.44 -1.71
C GLY A 59 7.12 4.03 -0.88
N GLY A 60 6.91 5.29 -0.49
CA GLY A 60 7.90 6.06 0.23
C GLY A 60 7.25 7.17 1.06
N LYS A 61 8.05 8.19 1.36
CA LYS A 61 7.60 9.31 2.21
C LYS A 61 6.71 10.24 1.40
N VAL A 62 5.72 10.82 2.06
CA VAL A 62 5.00 11.96 1.49
C VAL A 62 5.89 13.19 1.60
N GLU A 63 6.18 13.83 0.47
CA GLU A 63 7.00 15.04 0.38
C GLU A 63 6.20 16.33 0.57
N ALA A 64 6.90 17.45 0.74
CA ALA A 64 6.26 18.75 0.88
C ALA A 64 5.64 19.19 -0.46
N GLY A 65 4.36 19.54 -0.46
CA GLY A 65 3.65 20.05 -1.63
C GLY A 65 2.91 19.00 -2.45
N GLU A 66 2.92 17.73 -2.04
CA GLU A 66 2.10 16.67 -2.61
C GLU A 66 1.10 16.10 -1.58
N ASN A 67 0.00 15.53 -2.07
CA ASN A 67 -0.92 14.73 -1.26
C ASN A 67 -0.54 13.24 -1.29
N VAL A 68 -1.18 12.44 -0.43
CA VAL A 68 -0.90 11.00 -0.32
C VAL A 68 -1.15 10.21 -1.61
N CYS A 69 -2.14 10.59 -2.41
CA CYS A 69 -2.40 9.93 -3.69
C CYS A 69 -1.28 10.23 -4.69
N GLN A 70 -0.82 11.49 -4.75
CA GLN A 70 0.29 11.91 -5.60
C GLN A 70 1.59 11.21 -5.21
N ALA A 71 1.89 11.16 -3.90
CA ALA A 71 3.05 10.44 -3.37
C ALA A 71 3.02 8.96 -3.77
N ALA A 72 1.89 8.26 -3.56
CA ALA A 72 1.76 6.85 -3.92
C ALA A 72 1.99 6.58 -5.42
N LEU A 73 1.47 7.46 -6.28
CA LEU A 73 1.64 7.34 -7.74
C LEU A 73 3.07 7.66 -8.19
N ARG A 74 3.71 8.67 -7.58
CA ARG A 74 5.11 9.04 -7.84
C ARG A 74 6.04 7.90 -7.45
N GLU A 75 5.94 7.41 -6.21
CA GLU A 75 6.78 6.34 -5.68
C GLU A 75 6.63 5.04 -6.50
N LEU A 76 5.39 4.65 -6.85
CA LEU A 76 5.16 3.49 -7.73
C LEU A 76 5.88 3.63 -9.08
N TYR A 77 5.88 4.84 -9.64
CA TYR A 77 6.57 5.10 -10.91
C TYR A 77 8.09 5.10 -10.75
N GLU A 78 8.62 5.71 -9.70
CA GLU A 78 10.06 5.78 -9.43
C GLU A 78 10.66 4.40 -9.12
N GLU A 79 9.96 3.58 -8.33
CA GLU A 79 10.48 2.28 -7.89
C GLU A 79 10.26 1.16 -8.92
N ALA A 80 9.18 1.20 -9.71
CA ALA A 80 8.80 0.10 -10.62
C ALA A 80 8.58 0.51 -12.09
N GLY A 81 8.55 1.81 -12.43
CA GLY A 81 8.35 2.29 -13.79
C GLY A 81 6.94 2.08 -14.37
N VAL A 82 5.98 1.69 -13.53
CA VAL A 82 4.61 1.35 -13.92
C VAL A 82 3.61 2.43 -13.51
N HIS A 83 2.41 2.35 -14.08
CA HIS A 83 1.28 3.17 -13.68
C HIS A 83 0.14 2.29 -13.20
N ILE A 84 -0.62 2.78 -12.23
CA ILE A 84 -1.90 2.18 -11.84
C ILE A 84 -3.02 2.76 -12.70
N VAL A 85 -4.09 1.99 -12.92
CA VAL A 85 -5.28 2.48 -13.60
C VAL A 85 -6.11 3.31 -12.62
N ALA A 86 -6.07 4.63 -12.78
CA ALA A 86 -6.79 5.59 -11.95
C ALA A 86 -7.73 6.46 -12.80
N ASP A 87 -8.94 6.70 -12.31
CA ASP A 87 -9.93 7.54 -13.00
C ASP A 87 -9.39 8.95 -13.24
N GLY A 88 -9.55 9.48 -14.45
CA GLY A 88 -9.07 10.82 -14.82
C GLY A 88 -7.56 10.93 -15.04
N HIS A 89 -6.75 9.89 -14.77
CA HIS A 89 -5.32 9.94 -15.01
C HIS A 89 -4.99 9.68 -16.50
N PRO A 90 -4.10 10.48 -17.14
CA PRO A 90 -3.79 10.33 -18.57
C PRO A 90 -3.23 8.96 -18.98
N SER A 91 -2.58 8.24 -18.05
CA SER A 91 -2.10 6.86 -18.32
C SER A 91 -3.26 5.88 -18.54
N SER A 92 -4.40 6.09 -17.86
CA SER A 92 -5.56 5.19 -17.93
C SER A 92 -6.23 5.21 -19.30
N ALA A 93 -6.18 6.33 -20.02
CA ALA A 93 -6.72 6.45 -21.37
C ALA A 93 -5.97 5.57 -22.40
N ARG A 94 -4.71 5.21 -22.11
CA ARG A 94 -3.87 4.33 -22.95
C ARG A 94 -3.75 2.93 -22.37
N CYS A 95 -4.51 2.61 -21.32
CA CYS A 95 -4.46 1.30 -20.70
C CYS A 95 -5.10 0.24 -21.61
N THR A 96 -4.38 -0.85 -21.83
CA THR A 96 -4.83 -2.00 -22.62
C THR A 96 -5.38 -3.14 -21.76
N THR A 97 -5.35 -3.00 -20.42
CA THR A 97 -5.92 -3.98 -19.49
C THR A 97 -7.43 -4.14 -19.76
N PRO A 98 -7.96 -5.37 -19.88
CA PRO A 98 -9.39 -5.60 -20.06
C PRO A 98 -10.20 -4.97 -18.93
N ARG A 99 -11.32 -4.31 -19.27
CA ARG A 99 -12.13 -3.57 -18.27
C ARG A 99 -12.60 -4.43 -17.08
N HIS A 100 -12.82 -5.73 -17.29
CA HIS A 100 -13.24 -6.65 -16.23
C HIS A 100 -12.11 -7.00 -15.25
N ASP A 101 -10.85 -6.81 -15.64
CA ASP A 101 -9.67 -7.03 -14.79
C ASP A 101 -9.21 -5.75 -14.06
N ILE A 102 -9.85 -4.60 -14.35
CA ILE A 102 -9.51 -3.31 -13.76
C ILE A 102 -10.15 -3.18 -12.38
N ARG A 103 -9.30 -3.26 -11.36
CA ARG A 103 -9.58 -2.85 -9.99
C ARG A 103 -9.23 -1.38 -9.88
N ARG A 104 -10.22 -0.57 -9.49
CA ARG A 104 -10.03 0.89 -9.37
C ARG A 104 -8.93 1.21 -8.37
N PHE A 105 -8.08 2.18 -8.72
CA PHE A 105 -7.20 2.81 -7.77
C PHE A 105 -8.00 3.41 -6.61
N ARG A 106 -7.69 3.00 -5.39
CA ARG A 106 -8.38 3.44 -4.18
C ARG A 106 -7.46 3.37 -2.97
N TRP A 107 -7.70 4.27 -2.02
CA TRP A 107 -7.24 4.10 -0.66
C TRP A 107 -7.93 2.88 -0.04
N ALA A 108 -7.11 1.97 0.49
CA ALA A 108 -7.51 0.68 1.02
C ALA A 108 -7.43 0.63 2.56
N GLY A 109 -6.72 1.56 3.19
CA GLY A 109 -6.51 1.54 4.62
C GLY A 109 -5.26 2.25 5.09
N CYS A 110 -4.95 2.09 6.37
CA CYS A 110 -3.69 2.55 6.94
C CYS A 110 -3.07 1.53 7.88
N LEU A 111 -1.74 1.55 7.93
CA LEU A 111 -0.92 0.78 8.85
C LEU A 111 -0.14 1.76 9.74
N CYS A 112 -0.26 1.60 11.06
CA CYS A 112 0.46 2.40 12.03
C CYS A 112 1.54 1.55 12.70
N PHE A 113 2.80 1.93 12.53
CA PHE A 113 3.94 1.24 13.14
C PHE A 113 4.54 2.06 14.28
N THR A 114 4.74 1.39 15.40
CA THR A 114 5.50 1.90 16.55
C THR A 114 6.64 0.93 16.84
N PHE A 115 7.80 1.46 17.18
CA PHE A 115 9.00 0.68 17.46
C PHE A 115 9.42 1.02 18.89
N GLU A 116 9.78 0.02 19.71
CA GLU A 116 10.29 0.27 21.06
C GLU A 116 11.59 1.11 21.03
N ALA A 117 12.34 1.01 19.93
CA ALA A 117 13.55 1.79 19.71
C ALA A 117 13.26 3.29 19.72
N LYS A 118 13.76 3.98 20.75
CA LYS A 118 13.51 5.41 21.01
C LYS A 118 13.95 6.36 19.89
N SER A 119 14.70 5.89 18.91
CA SER A 119 15.19 6.68 17.77
C SER A 119 14.34 6.59 16.50
N MET A 120 13.38 5.67 16.42
CA MET A 120 12.54 5.54 15.24
C MET A 120 11.22 6.29 15.43
N PRO A 121 10.86 7.23 14.54
CA PRO A 121 9.57 7.88 14.60
C PRO A 121 8.47 6.87 14.29
N ARG A 122 7.29 7.07 14.89
CA ARG A 122 6.08 6.33 14.50
C ARG A 122 5.83 6.53 13.01
N MET A 123 5.45 5.47 12.32
CA MET A 123 5.16 5.52 10.89
C MET A 123 3.66 5.37 10.68
N HIS A 124 3.08 6.28 9.91
CA HIS A 124 1.73 6.16 9.38
C HIS A 124 1.86 5.84 7.90
N VAL A 125 1.36 4.69 7.47
CA VAL A 125 1.42 4.25 6.06
C VAL A 125 0.01 4.24 5.50
N ASP A 126 -0.27 5.10 4.54
CA ASP A 126 -1.49 5.08 3.74
C ASP A 126 -1.37 3.98 2.66
N VAL A 127 -2.23 2.97 2.74
CA VAL A 127 -2.22 1.84 1.80
C VAL A 127 -3.18 2.14 0.65
N PHE A 128 -2.66 2.07 -0.56
CA PHE A 128 -3.41 2.16 -1.80
C PHE A 128 -3.37 0.83 -2.56
N SER A 129 -4.39 0.61 -3.37
CA SER A 129 -4.40 -0.57 -4.26
C SER A 129 -5.15 -0.31 -5.56
N GLY A 130 -4.87 -1.11 -6.58
CA GLY A 130 -5.49 -1.00 -7.90
C GLY A 130 -4.72 -1.76 -8.98
N SER A 131 -5.32 -1.94 -10.15
CA SER A 131 -4.68 -2.69 -11.25
C SER A 131 -3.56 -1.90 -11.89
N ILE A 132 -2.41 -2.55 -12.11
CA ILE A 132 -1.33 -2.02 -12.93
C ILE A 132 -1.78 -1.96 -14.39
N CYS A 133 -1.45 -0.86 -15.05
CA CYS A 133 -1.69 -0.67 -16.47
C CYS A 133 -0.77 -1.60 -17.28
N ALA A 134 -1.36 -2.49 -18.07
CA ALA A 134 -0.61 -3.38 -18.98
C ALA A 134 0.11 -2.63 -20.12
N CYS A 135 0.02 -1.29 -20.15
CA CYS A 135 0.74 -0.44 -21.08
C CYS A 135 2.25 -0.35 -20.80
N ARG A 136 2.72 -0.76 -19.62
CA ARG A 136 4.13 -0.76 -19.24
C ARG A 136 4.48 -1.99 -18.43
N GLU A 137 5.58 -2.63 -18.81
CA GLU A 137 6.19 -3.68 -18.00
C GLU A 137 6.94 -3.07 -16.80
N PRO A 138 6.90 -3.72 -15.63
CA PRO A 138 7.73 -3.34 -14.49
C PRO A 138 9.22 -3.36 -14.82
N ARG A 139 9.95 -2.39 -14.27
CA ARG A 139 11.39 -2.23 -14.51
C ARG A 139 12.13 -2.10 -13.19
N ALA A 140 13.30 -2.75 -13.12
CA ALA A 140 14.21 -2.56 -12.01
C ALA A 140 14.69 -1.11 -11.94
N SER A 141 14.82 -0.61 -10.72
CA SER A 141 15.45 0.65 -10.36
C SER A 141 16.64 0.38 -9.43
N ASP A 142 17.39 1.44 -9.08
CA ASP A 142 18.44 1.33 -8.06
C ASP A 142 17.89 0.96 -6.67
N GLU A 143 16.59 1.21 -6.45
CA GLU A 143 15.87 0.93 -5.21
C GLU A 143 15.36 -0.52 -5.20
N MET A 144 14.72 -0.94 -6.29
CA MET A 144 13.73 -2.01 -6.29
C MET A 144 13.81 -2.91 -7.53
N ILE A 145 13.69 -4.22 -7.32
CA ILE A 145 13.53 -5.19 -8.40
C ILE A 145 12.09 -5.70 -8.38
N PRO A 146 11.21 -5.25 -9.30
CA PRO A 146 9.82 -5.65 -9.31
C PRO A 146 9.63 -7.06 -9.88
N GLN A 147 8.68 -7.81 -9.33
CA GLN A 147 8.30 -9.15 -9.77
C GLN A 147 6.81 -9.42 -9.47
N TRP A 148 6.14 -10.08 -10.41
CA TRP A 148 4.79 -10.57 -10.23
C TRP A 148 4.78 -11.87 -9.43
N TYR A 149 3.86 -11.96 -8.47
CA TYR A 149 3.58 -13.17 -7.71
C TYR A 149 2.11 -13.52 -7.82
N ALA A 150 1.81 -14.80 -8.10
CA ALA A 150 0.47 -15.33 -7.84
C ALA A 150 0.16 -15.20 -6.34
N TYR A 151 -1.10 -14.95 -5.97
CA TYR A 151 -1.46 -14.76 -4.55
C TYR A 151 -1.05 -15.95 -3.65
N SER A 152 -1.08 -17.16 -4.20
CA SER A 152 -0.66 -18.39 -3.51
C SER A 152 0.86 -18.57 -3.39
N GLN A 153 1.65 -17.74 -4.07
CA GLN A 153 3.11 -17.84 -4.15
C GLN A 153 3.82 -16.62 -3.56
N ILE A 154 3.10 -15.75 -2.86
CA ILE A 154 3.68 -14.58 -2.19
C ILE A 154 4.74 -15.06 -1.17
N PRO A 155 5.97 -14.53 -1.22
CA PRO A 155 7.08 -15.02 -0.41
C PRO A 155 7.07 -14.40 0.99
N TYR A 156 6.01 -14.65 1.79
CA TYR A 156 5.80 -14.01 3.10
C TYR A 156 6.99 -14.15 4.07
N GLU A 157 7.74 -15.26 4.00
CA GLU A 157 8.93 -15.49 4.82
C GLU A 157 10.07 -14.49 4.52
N SER A 158 10.06 -13.90 3.33
CA SER A 158 11.00 -12.86 2.88
C SER A 158 10.36 -11.47 2.83
N MET A 159 9.22 -11.26 3.50
CA MET A 159 8.53 -9.97 3.62
C MET A 159 8.67 -9.42 5.05
N TRP A 160 8.01 -8.31 5.37
CA TRP A 160 7.87 -7.92 6.78
C TRP A 160 6.93 -8.90 7.51
N PRO A 161 7.19 -9.23 8.79
CA PRO A 161 6.32 -10.11 9.56
C PRO A 161 4.85 -9.68 9.57
N ASP A 162 4.58 -8.38 9.49
CA ASP A 162 3.20 -7.86 9.49
C ASP A 162 2.48 -8.09 8.16
N ASP A 163 3.22 -8.16 7.04
CA ASP A 163 2.65 -8.37 5.71
C ASP A 163 1.89 -9.70 5.65
N ALA A 164 2.37 -10.74 6.34
CA ALA A 164 1.68 -12.04 6.47
C ALA A 164 0.33 -11.96 7.22
N ILE A 165 0.10 -10.88 7.98
CA ILE A 165 -1.12 -10.66 8.75
C ILE A 165 -2.13 -9.82 7.95
N TRP A 166 -1.70 -8.67 7.40
CA TRP A 166 -2.61 -7.70 6.81
C TRP A 166 -2.79 -7.87 5.30
N LEU A 167 -1.77 -8.30 4.56
CA LEU A 167 -1.85 -8.39 3.09
C LEU A 167 -2.87 -9.44 2.62
N PRO A 168 -2.96 -10.67 3.20
CA PRO A 168 -3.99 -11.61 2.83
C PRO A 168 -5.41 -11.04 2.98
N LEU A 169 -5.65 -10.25 4.03
CA LEU A 169 -6.94 -9.60 4.25
C LEU A 169 -7.26 -8.61 3.14
N LEU A 170 -6.27 -7.84 2.67
CA LEU A 170 -6.45 -6.92 1.55
C LEU A 170 -6.73 -7.68 0.24
N LEU A 171 -5.95 -8.73 -0.04
CA LEU A 171 -6.06 -9.50 -1.29
C LEU A 171 -7.38 -10.26 -1.40
N GLN A 172 -7.94 -10.76 -0.30
CA GLN A 172 -9.23 -11.47 -0.30
C GLN A 172 -10.42 -10.60 -0.73
N GLN A 173 -10.28 -9.28 -0.68
CA GLN A 173 -11.33 -8.31 -1.02
C GLN A 173 -10.97 -7.45 -2.24
N ASP A 174 -9.97 -7.85 -3.02
CA ASP A 174 -9.46 -7.09 -4.17
C ASP A 174 -10.50 -6.95 -5.30
N GLN A 175 -11.33 -7.97 -5.50
CA GLN A 175 -12.43 -8.02 -6.47
C GLN A 175 -13.78 -7.59 -5.89
N GLU A 176 -13.85 -7.31 -4.58
CA GLU A 176 -15.08 -6.80 -3.98
C GLU A 176 -15.41 -5.40 -4.51
N LEU A 177 -16.69 -5.20 -4.85
CA LEU A 177 -17.19 -3.91 -5.32
C LEU A 177 -17.13 -2.86 -4.19
N HIS A 178 -17.33 -3.28 -2.94
CA HIS A 178 -17.37 -2.42 -1.75
C HIS A 178 -16.46 -2.99 -0.65
N PRO A 179 -15.13 -3.04 -0.85
CA PRO A 179 -14.24 -3.63 0.13
C PRO A 179 -14.24 -2.79 1.40
N ARG A 180 -13.96 -3.47 2.50
CA ARG A 180 -13.73 -2.84 3.79
C ARG A 180 -12.39 -2.08 3.79
N ILE A 181 -12.26 -1.19 4.76
CA ILE A 181 -11.05 -0.44 5.02
C ILE A 181 -10.19 -1.19 6.02
N LEU A 182 -8.93 -1.43 5.67
CA LEU A 182 -7.94 -2.04 6.53
C LEU A 182 -7.37 -1.01 7.50
N ILE A 183 -7.52 -1.23 8.80
CA ILE A 183 -6.86 -0.43 9.84
C ILE A 183 -6.01 -1.38 10.67
N ALA A 184 -4.70 -1.18 10.65
CA ALA A 184 -3.77 -2.00 11.39
C ALA A 184 -2.82 -1.17 12.26
N GLU A 185 -2.51 -1.68 13.44
CA GLU A 185 -1.49 -1.16 14.33
C GLU A 185 -0.52 -2.29 14.67
N PHE A 186 0.78 -2.03 14.53
CA PHE A 186 1.85 -2.96 14.87
C PHE A 186 2.85 -2.28 15.79
N ILE A 187 3.22 -2.98 16.86
CA ILE A 187 4.31 -2.61 17.76
C ILE A 187 5.43 -3.61 17.53
N TYR A 188 6.57 -3.12 17.07
CA TYR A 188 7.78 -3.89 16.83
C TYR A 188 8.77 -3.74 17.99
N ASN A 189 9.60 -4.77 18.17
CA ASN A 189 10.81 -4.69 18.99
C ASN A 189 11.84 -3.71 18.39
N ASP A 190 12.94 -3.52 19.11
CA ASP A 190 14.01 -2.58 18.73
C ASP A 190 14.66 -2.89 17.37
N ASP A 191 14.77 -4.17 17.01
CA ASP A 191 15.41 -4.63 15.77
C ASP A 191 14.45 -4.63 14.56
N ALA A 192 13.17 -4.30 14.77
CA ALA A 192 12.11 -4.31 13.75
C ALA A 192 11.96 -5.66 13.01
N ASP A 193 12.29 -6.76 13.68
CA ASP A 193 12.18 -8.12 13.13
C ASP A 193 11.10 -8.97 13.82
N ASN A 194 10.57 -8.51 14.96
CA ASN A 194 9.53 -9.20 15.70
C ASN A 194 8.38 -8.27 16.12
N ILE A 195 7.15 -8.74 15.91
CA ILE A 195 5.92 -8.05 16.34
C ILE A 195 5.63 -8.40 17.80
N LEU A 196 5.63 -7.39 18.66
CA LEU A 196 5.27 -7.50 20.08
C LEU A 196 3.75 -7.43 20.29
N LYS A 197 3.07 -6.63 19.48
CA LYS A 197 1.61 -6.47 19.53
C LYS A 197 1.06 -6.08 18.16
N SER A 198 -0.08 -6.65 17.79
CA SER A 198 -0.82 -6.27 16.59
C SER A 198 -2.31 -6.09 16.88
N ASN A 199 -2.94 -5.16 16.17
CA ASN A 199 -4.38 -4.99 16.13
C ASN A 199 -4.80 -4.67 14.71
N VAL A 200 -5.55 -5.59 14.07
CA VAL A 200 -5.93 -5.47 12.66
C VAL A 200 -7.45 -5.57 12.56
N ARG A 201 -8.06 -4.63 11.84
CA ARG A 201 -9.51 -4.52 11.69
C ARG A 201 -9.87 -4.21 10.24
N LEU A 202 -10.98 -4.80 9.79
CA LEU A 202 -11.63 -4.45 8.54
C LEU A 202 -12.93 -3.71 8.86
N LEU A 203 -13.00 -2.44 8.50
CA LEU A 203 -14.15 -1.58 8.79
C LEU A 203 -15.00 -1.35 7.53
N PRO A 204 -16.34 -1.34 7.63
CA PRO A 204 -17.17 -0.82 6.55
C PRO A 204 -16.76 0.60 6.17
N ARG A 205 -16.81 0.95 4.88
CA ARG A 205 -16.43 2.29 4.39
C ARG A 205 -17.19 3.43 5.08
N GLU A 206 -18.47 3.21 5.38
CA GLU A 206 -19.34 4.16 6.09
C GLU A 206 -18.86 4.47 7.52
N GLN A 207 -18.19 3.52 8.17
CA GLN A 207 -17.67 3.66 9.54
C GLN A 207 -16.26 4.24 9.57
N ALA A 208 -15.58 4.32 8.41
CA ALA A 208 -14.22 4.85 8.30
C ALA A 208 -14.18 6.39 8.24
N GLY A 209 -15.34 7.08 8.20
CA GLY A 209 -15.40 8.54 8.14
C GLY A 209 -14.98 9.12 6.78
N ILE A 210 -15.02 8.30 5.72
CA ILE A 210 -14.63 8.68 4.35
C ILE A 210 -15.86 8.62 3.45
N PHE A 211 -16.48 9.78 3.22
CA PHE A 211 -17.53 10.00 2.21
C PHE A 211 -17.05 11.00 1.17
#